data_AF-A0A7S4HD42-F1
#
_entry.id   AF-A0A7S4HD42-F1
#
_cell.length_a   1.000
_cell.length_b   1.000
_cell.length_c   1.000
_cell.angle_alpha   90.00
_cell.angle_beta   90.00
_cell.angle_gamma   90.00
#
_symmetry.space_group_name_H-M   'P 1'
#
loop_
_entity.id
_entity.type
_entity.pdbx_description
1 polymer ?
#
loop_
_entity_poly.entity_id
_entity_poly.type
_entity_poly.pdbx_seq_one_letter_code
_entity_poly.pdbx_strand_id
1 'polypeptide(L)'
;SGFASHVLAFVNAWQSERDQMETNEIFVDEALMQQLTAAIGYSELSWYALKLGCLMARADANSLSLLRAGGVGATLETLRADWPDESASRVEVALALMQNVAYSNEGVTTILHAGGVGVVLGVMKEHAHAVAVQKNGLGVLWNLCDSDEHWAAFLSEGPSMAAVLLATMRHHPDDRRIEELVVDMLWDISSTGEGQAHILSAGGVPPILHVM
;
A
#
# COMPACT_ATOMS: atom_id res chain seq x y z
N SER A 1 2.70 15.26 26.60
CA SER A 1 3.28 14.11 27.31
C SER A 1 2.29 12.96 27.60
N GLY A 2 0.98 13.08 27.33
CA GLY A 2 0.02 11.98 27.54
C GLY A 2 -0.34 11.15 26.30
N PHE A 3 -0.23 11.69 25.09
CA PHE A 3 -0.63 10.98 23.87
C PHE A 3 0.32 9.82 23.52
N ALA A 4 1.63 10.08 23.49
CA ALA A 4 2.63 9.05 23.24
C ALA A 4 2.57 7.91 24.27
N SER A 5 2.26 8.21 25.54
CA SER A 5 2.08 7.18 26.56
C SER A 5 0.81 6.34 26.34
N HIS A 6 -0.29 6.93 25.84
CA HIS A 6 -1.49 6.18 25.50
C HIS A 6 -1.28 5.29 24.28
N VAL A 7 -0.64 5.81 23.23
CA VAL A 7 -0.30 5.01 22.04
C VAL A 7 0.64 3.87 22.43
N LEU A 8 1.68 4.15 23.22
CA LEU A 8 2.62 3.11 23.66
C LEU A 8 1.95 2.07 24.57
N ALA A 9 1.08 2.49 25.51
CA ALA A 9 0.32 1.59 26.36
C ALA A 9 -0.64 0.72 25.54
N PHE A 10 -1.31 1.31 24.56
CA PHE A 10 -2.19 0.59 23.64
C PHE A 10 -1.39 -0.43 22.82
N VAL A 11 -0.24 -0.04 22.28
CA VAL A 11 0.64 -0.92 21.50
C VAL A 11 1.16 -2.08 22.34
N ASN A 12 1.51 -1.83 23.60
CA ASN A 12 1.92 -2.87 24.53
C ASN A 12 0.76 -3.84 24.84
N ALA A 13 -0.45 -3.30 25.06
CA ALA A 13 -1.65 -4.11 25.27
C ALA A 13 -1.99 -4.96 24.03
N TRP A 14 -1.87 -4.36 22.84
CA TRP A 14 -2.06 -5.06 21.57
C TRP A 14 -1.06 -6.19 21.37
N GLN A 15 0.20 -5.99 21.74
CA GLN A 15 1.22 -7.04 21.65
C GLN A 15 0.96 -8.21 22.61
N SER A 16 0.38 -7.95 23.79
CA SER A 16 0.07 -8.99 24.78
C SER A 16 -1.24 -9.73 24.53
N GLU A 17 -2.23 -9.08 23.90
CA GLU A 17 -3.62 -9.59 23.80
C GLU A 17 -4.12 -9.70 22.34
N ARG A 18 -3.19 -9.77 21.38
CA ARG A 18 -3.46 -9.76 19.94
C ARG A 18 -4.61 -10.68 19.51
N ASP A 19 -4.58 -11.95 19.94
CA ASP A 19 -5.56 -12.95 19.51
C ASP A 19 -6.97 -12.69 20.09
N GLN A 20 -7.08 -12.02 21.25
CA GLN A 20 -8.37 -11.61 21.83
C GLN A 20 -8.92 -10.37 21.14
N MET A 21 -8.05 -9.41 20.83
CA MET A 21 -8.43 -8.16 20.18
C MET A 21 -8.83 -8.34 18.71
N GLU A 22 -8.19 -9.27 17.98
CA GLU A 22 -8.57 -9.64 16.60
C GLU A 22 -9.99 -10.22 16.51
N THR A 23 -10.60 -10.64 17.63
CA THR A 23 -11.97 -11.20 17.69
C THR A 23 -13.03 -10.28 18.29
N ASN A 24 -12.66 -9.06 18.71
CA ASN A 24 -13.55 -8.18 19.47
C ASN A 24 -13.92 -6.89 18.71
N GLU A 25 -15.13 -6.85 18.16
CA GLU A 25 -15.68 -5.72 17.37
C GLU A 25 -15.92 -4.43 18.19
N ILE A 26 -15.84 -4.46 19.53
CA ILE A 26 -16.32 -3.37 20.41
C ILE A 26 -15.25 -2.30 20.71
N PHE A 27 -13.99 -2.50 20.32
CA PHE A 27 -12.87 -1.67 20.82
C PHE A 27 -12.54 -0.39 20.02
N VAL A 28 -13.32 -0.08 18.99
CA VAL A 28 -12.96 0.95 18.00
C VAL A 28 -13.93 2.12 18.02
N ASP A 29 -13.51 3.25 18.59
CA ASP A 29 -14.26 4.50 18.56
C ASP A 29 -13.55 5.59 17.73
N GLU A 30 -14.26 6.69 17.46
CA GLU A 30 -13.76 7.80 16.67
C GLU A 30 -12.52 8.45 17.28
N ALA A 31 -12.44 8.54 18.61
CA ALA A 31 -11.32 9.14 19.31
C ALA A 31 -10.04 8.32 19.15
N LEU A 32 -10.14 6.99 19.25
CA LEU A 32 -9.05 6.06 18.99
C LEU A 32 -8.58 6.19 17.54
N MET A 33 -9.50 6.25 16.58
CA MET A 33 -9.14 6.38 15.16
C MET A 33 -8.42 7.70 14.84
N GLN A 34 -8.87 8.81 15.42
CA GLN A 34 -8.17 10.10 15.30
C GLN A 34 -6.77 10.05 15.92
N GLN A 35 -6.64 9.43 17.09
CA GLN A 35 -5.36 9.26 17.75
C GLN A 35 -4.43 8.35 16.95
N LEU A 36 -4.96 7.27 16.38
CA LEU A 36 -4.22 6.35 15.53
C LEU A 36 -3.70 7.06 14.27
N THR A 37 -4.55 7.78 13.54
CA THR A 37 -4.15 8.55 12.37
C THR A 37 -3.08 9.57 12.70
N ALA A 38 -3.25 10.31 13.81
CA ALA A 38 -2.24 11.27 14.24
C ALA A 38 -0.89 10.57 14.52
N ALA A 39 -0.90 9.41 15.17
CA ALA A 39 0.32 8.67 15.51
C ALA A 39 1.05 8.09 14.28
N ILE A 40 0.35 7.81 13.18
CA ILE A 40 0.97 7.36 11.92
C ILE A 40 2.03 8.37 11.45
N GLY A 41 1.74 9.68 11.53
CA GLY A 41 2.65 10.74 11.09
C GLY A 41 3.79 11.09 12.06
N TYR A 42 3.85 10.48 13.26
CA TYR A 42 4.91 10.76 14.24
C TYR A 42 6.05 9.76 14.12
N SER A 43 7.30 10.23 13.87
CA SER A 43 8.49 9.39 13.66
C SER A 43 8.58 8.19 14.61
N GLU A 44 8.51 8.47 15.92
CA GLU A 44 8.69 7.50 17.01
C GLU A 44 7.56 6.46 17.12
N LEU A 45 6.36 6.83 16.69
CA LEU A 45 5.15 6.03 16.88
C LEU A 45 4.64 5.41 15.58
N SER A 46 5.09 5.92 14.43
CA SER A 46 4.64 5.58 13.09
C SER A 46 4.60 4.07 12.85
N TRP A 47 5.68 3.37 13.20
CA TRP A 47 5.77 1.91 13.07
C TRP A 47 4.63 1.18 13.81
N TYR A 48 4.42 1.54 15.07
CA TYR A 48 3.42 0.88 15.90
C TYR A 48 2.00 1.25 15.49
N ALA A 49 1.78 2.52 15.15
CA ALA A 49 0.51 3.03 14.66
C ALA A 49 0.12 2.37 13.33
N LEU A 50 1.05 2.27 12.37
CA LEU A 50 0.83 1.59 11.11
C LEU A 50 0.53 0.10 11.31
N LYS A 51 1.27 -0.58 12.18
CA LYS A 51 1.03 -2.00 12.48
C LYS A 51 -0.36 -2.24 13.07
N LEU A 52 -0.77 -1.40 14.01
CA LEU A 52 -2.10 -1.46 14.57
C LEU A 52 -3.16 -1.16 13.52
N GLY A 53 -3.02 -0.06 12.78
CA GLY A 53 -3.95 0.32 11.71
C GLY A 53 -4.09 -0.80 10.67
N CYS A 54 -2.99 -1.41 10.25
CA CYS A 54 -2.99 -2.53 9.31
C CYS A 54 -3.83 -3.70 9.82
N LEU A 55 -3.70 -4.06 11.09
CA LEU A 55 -4.47 -5.14 11.69
C LEU A 55 -5.95 -4.78 11.83
N MET A 56 -6.25 -3.55 12.25
CA MET A 56 -7.62 -3.05 12.38
C MET A 56 -8.34 -3.01 11.02
N ALA A 57 -7.65 -2.58 9.96
CA ALA A 57 -8.21 -2.45 8.62
C ALA A 57 -8.62 -3.77 7.96
N ARG A 58 -8.36 -4.93 8.60
CA ARG A 58 -8.89 -6.24 8.16
C ARG A 58 -10.38 -6.40 8.38
N ALA A 59 -10.97 -5.58 9.27
CA ALA A 59 -12.41 -5.53 9.47
C ALA A 59 -12.99 -4.30 8.75
N ASP A 60 -14.05 -4.50 7.96
CA ASP A 60 -14.62 -3.46 7.09
C ASP A 60 -15.04 -2.20 7.87
N ALA A 61 -15.66 -2.36 9.04
CA ALA A 61 -16.09 -1.25 9.89
C ALA A 61 -14.91 -0.39 10.39
N ASN A 62 -13.79 -1.04 10.72
CA ASN A 62 -12.58 -0.38 11.19
C ASN A 62 -11.85 0.29 10.02
N SER A 63 -11.78 -0.37 8.87
CA SER A 63 -11.25 0.20 7.63
C SER A 63 -11.98 1.50 7.29
N LEU A 64 -13.31 1.47 7.26
CA LEU A 64 -14.13 2.65 7.00
C LEU A 64 -13.92 3.77 8.03
N SER A 65 -13.76 3.42 9.31
CA SER A 65 -13.49 4.39 10.37
C SER A 65 -12.11 5.03 10.22
N LEU A 66 -11.09 4.25 9.83
CA LEU A 66 -9.75 4.74 9.55
C LEU A 66 -9.73 5.65 8.31
N LEU A 67 -10.49 5.31 7.26
CA LEU A 67 -10.66 6.17 6.08
C LEU A 67 -11.24 7.54 6.48
N ARG A 68 -12.33 7.53 7.26
CA ARG A 68 -12.98 8.76 7.76
C ARG A 68 -12.09 9.59 8.67
N ALA A 69 -11.21 8.94 9.43
CA ALA A 69 -10.24 9.61 10.29
C ALA A 69 -9.01 10.13 9.52
N GLY A 70 -8.92 9.98 8.19
CA GLY A 70 -7.80 10.48 7.39
C GLY A 70 -6.58 9.55 7.34
N GLY A 71 -6.74 8.27 7.69
CA GLY A 71 -5.65 7.30 7.76
C GLY A 71 -4.89 7.10 6.45
N VAL A 72 -5.56 7.19 5.30
CA VAL A 72 -4.91 7.11 3.98
C VAL A 72 -3.93 8.27 3.78
N GLY A 73 -4.35 9.50 4.10
CA GLY A 73 -3.49 10.69 3.97
C GLY A 73 -2.23 10.56 4.83
N ALA A 74 -2.41 10.22 6.11
CA ALA A 74 -1.28 10.04 7.04
C ALA A 74 -0.34 8.91 6.61
N THR A 75 -0.88 7.82 6.06
CA THR A 75 -0.07 6.68 5.56
C THR A 75 0.73 7.07 4.33
N LEU A 76 0.12 7.81 3.38
CA LEU A 76 0.81 8.31 2.19
C LEU A 76 1.87 9.36 2.54
N GLU A 77 1.63 10.23 3.52
CA GLU A 77 2.65 11.14 4.05
C GLU A 77 3.82 10.37 4.65
N THR A 78 3.55 9.30 5.38
CA THR A 78 4.59 8.43 5.96
C THR A 78 5.42 7.75 4.87
N LEU A 79 4.79 7.33 3.77
CA LEU A 79 5.46 6.73 2.61
C LEU A 79 6.28 7.73 1.80
N ARG A 80 5.92 9.02 1.81
CA ARG A 80 6.68 10.10 1.12
C ARG A 80 7.80 10.68 1.98
N ALA A 81 7.79 10.42 3.28
CA ALA A 81 8.70 11.03 4.22
C ALA A 81 10.07 10.35 4.18
N ASP A 82 11.12 11.18 4.14
CA ASP A 82 12.49 10.75 4.35
C ASP A 82 12.74 10.55 5.84
N TRP A 83 12.92 9.29 6.27
CA TRP A 83 13.08 8.94 7.67
C TRP A 83 14.56 8.69 7.98
N PRO A 84 15.16 9.35 9.00
CA PRO A 84 16.56 9.14 9.38
C PRO A 84 16.89 7.68 9.72
N ASP A 85 15.91 6.96 10.30
CA ASP A 85 15.96 5.53 10.62
C ASP A 85 14.99 4.75 9.71
N GLU A 86 15.12 4.96 8.40
CA GLU A 86 14.31 4.27 7.40
C GLU A 86 14.47 2.75 7.55
N SER A 87 13.36 2.08 7.90
CA SER A 87 13.30 0.62 7.88
C SER A 87 12.33 0.19 6.80
N ALA A 88 12.76 -0.74 5.95
CA ALA A 88 11.91 -1.38 4.96
C ALA A 88 10.63 -1.97 5.59
N SER A 89 10.69 -2.36 6.88
CA SER A 89 9.54 -2.82 7.64
C SER A 89 8.44 -1.75 7.79
N ARG A 90 8.78 -0.49 8.06
CA ARG A 90 7.78 0.60 8.17
C ARG A 90 7.04 0.80 6.85
N VAL A 91 7.78 0.79 5.76
CA VAL A 91 7.24 0.92 4.40
C VAL A 91 6.37 -0.28 4.05
N GLU A 92 6.85 -1.49 4.34
CA GLU A 92 6.11 -2.74 4.15
C GLU A 92 4.74 -2.70 4.85
N VAL A 93 4.70 -2.30 6.13
CA VAL A 93 3.44 -2.26 6.89
C VAL A 93 2.50 -1.15 6.44
N ALA A 94 3.05 -0.01 6.00
CA ALA A 94 2.26 1.07 5.40
C ALA A 94 1.58 0.60 4.11
N LEU A 95 2.30 -0.10 3.23
CA LEU A 95 1.70 -0.68 2.02
C LEU A 95 0.68 -1.78 2.34
N ALA A 96 0.93 -2.62 3.35
CA ALA A 96 -0.04 -3.63 3.79
C ALA A 96 -1.33 -2.98 4.31
N LEU A 97 -1.23 -1.88 5.06
CA LEU A 97 -2.40 -1.10 5.48
C LEU A 97 -3.16 -0.54 4.27
N MET A 98 -2.46 0.06 3.32
CA MET A 98 -3.05 0.58 2.09
C MET A 98 -3.76 -0.52 1.29
N GLN A 99 -3.19 -1.72 1.25
CA GLN A 99 -3.80 -2.87 0.58
C GLN A 99 -5.10 -3.29 1.26
N ASN A 100 -5.10 -3.35 2.60
CA ASN A 100 -6.28 -3.73 3.38
C ASN A 100 -7.42 -2.73 3.18
N VAL A 101 -7.14 -1.42 3.19
CA VAL A 101 -8.20 -0.43 2.96
C VAL A 101 -8.68 -0.43 1.50
N ALA A 102 -7.84 -0.83 0.54
CA ALA A 102 -8.21 -0.96 -0.87
C ALA A 102 -9.11 -2.17 -1.20
N TYR A 103 -9.59 -2.94 -0.21
CA TYR A 103 -10.63 -3.96 -0.44
C TYR A 103 -12.04 -3.36 -0.60
N SER A 104 -12.26 -2.10 -0.22
CA SER A 104 -13.54 -1.41 -0.38
C SER A 104 -13.48 -0.33 -1.47
N ASN A 105 -14.60 -0.08 -2.12
CA ASN A 105 -14.73 0.97 -3.15
C ASN A 105 -14.39 2.36 -2.59
N GLU A 106 -14.80 2.64 -1.35
CA GLU A 106 -14.48 3.88 -0.65
C GLU A 106 -12.97 4.01 -0.41
N GLY A 107 -12.31 2.92 -0.03
CA GLY A 107 -10.87 2.89 0.16
C GLY A 107 -10.11 3.11 -1.14
N VAL A 108 -10.48 2.40 -2.20
CA VAL A 108 -9.93 2.60 -3.55
C VAL A 108 -10.07 4.06 -3.97
N THR A 109 -11.29 4.60 -3.92
CA THR A 109 -11.58 6.00 -4.28
C THR A 109 -10.74 6.98 -3.46
N THR A 110 -10.62 6.75 -2.15
CA THR A 110 -9.84 7.61 -1.24
C THR A 110 -8.35 7.59 -1.61
N ILE A 111 -7.79 6.42 -1.92
CA ILE A 111 -6.39 6.27 -2.31
C ILE A 111 -6.12 6.93 -3.66
N LEU A 112 -6.99 6.70 -4.65
CA LEU A 112 -6.86 7.30 -5.99
C LEU A 112 -6.91 8.84 -5.91
N HIS A 113 -7.88 9.41 -5.20
CA HIS A 113 -7.99 10.86 -5.02
C HIS A 113 -6.79 11.47 -4.27
N ALA A 114 -6.14 10.72 -3.40
CA ALA A 114 -4.94 11.15 -2.68
C ALA A 114 -3.64 11.01 -3.51
N GLY A 115 -3.73 10.60 -4.77
CA GLY A 115 -2.59 10.35 -5.65
C GLY A 115 -1.77 9.14 -5.21
N GLY A 116 -2.43 8.12 -4.65
CA GLY A 116 -1.76 6.97 -4.06
C GLY A 116 -0.97 6.12 -5.05
N VAL A 117 -1.38 6.07 -6.32
CA VAL A 117 -0.71 5.28 -7.37
C VAL A 117 0.75 5.70 -7.53
N GLY A 118 1.01 6.97 -7.84
CA GLY A 118 2.37 7.49 -7.99
C GLY A 118 3.22 7.34 -6.73
N VAL A 119 2.63 7.43 -5.53
CA VAL A 119 3.35 7.18 -4.27
C VAL A 119 3.79 5.73 -4.17
N VAL A 120 2.89 4.78 -4.41
CA VAL A 120 3.19 3.35 -4.33
C VAL A 120 4.26 2.98 -5.36
N LEU A 121 4.16 3.48 -6.60
CA LEU A 121 5.18 3.27 -7.63
C LEU A 121 6.55 3.86 -7.24
N GLY A 122 6.56 5.06 -6.66
CA GLY A 122 7.78 5.72 -6.16
C GLY A 122 8.47 4.89 -5.07
N VAL A 123 7.70 4.48 -4.07
CA VAL A 123 8.18 3.63 -2.96
C VAL A 123 8.69 2.29 -3.47
N MET A 124 7.98 1.63 -4.39
CA MET A 124 8.45 0.38 -5.00
C MET A 124 9.77 0.57 -5.74
N LYS A 125 9.96 1.72 -6.41
CA LYS A 125 11.22 2.04 -7.09
C LYS A 125 12.36 2.29 -6.10
N GLU A 126 12.11 2.99 -5.01
CA GLU A 126 13.12 3.28 -3.97
C GLU A 126 13.54 2.00 -3.23
N HIS A 127 12.59 1.11 -2.95
CA HIS A 127 12.83 -0.17 -2.28
C HIS A 127 12.81 -1.36 -3.25
N ALA A 128 13.42 -1.21 -4.43
CA ALA A 128 13.39 -2.19 -5.51
C ALA A 128 13.82 -3.61 -5.10
N HIS A 129 14.72 -3.73 -4.12
CA HIS A 129 15.25 -5.02 -3.64
C HIS A 129 14.50 -5.61 -2.43
N ALA A 130 13.55 -4.89 -1.84
CA ALA A 130 12.78 -5.39 -0.70
C ALA A 130 11.54 -6.17 -1.18
N VAL A 131 11.64 -7.50 -1.21
CA VAL A 131 10.58 -8.38 -1.75
C VAL A 131 9.20 -8.13 -1.12
N ALA A 132 9.14 -7.87 0.19
CA ALA A 132 7.88 -7.63 0.89
C ALA A 132 7.24 -6.28 0.49
N VAL A 133 8.07 -5.25 0.27
CA VAL A 133 7.61 -3.96 -0.26
C VAL A 133 7.07 -4.12 -1.69
N GLN A 134 7.74 -4.90 -2.54
CA GLN A 134 7.25 -5.18 -3.89
C GLN A 134 5.91 -5.91 -3.88
N LYS A 135 5.75 -6.96 -3.06
CA LYS A 135 4.51 -7.72 -2.98
C LYS A 135 3.34 -6.88 -2.47
N ASN A 136 3.55 -6.12 -1.39
CA ASN A 136 2.49 -5.26 -0.86
C ASN A 136 2.17 -4.11 -1.83
N GLY A 137 3.18 -3.52 -2.47
CA GLY A 137 3.00 -2.48 -3.48
C GLY A 137 2.19 -2.97 -4.68
N LEU A 138 2.56 -4.11 -5.27
CA LEU A 138 1.78 -4.76 -6.33
C LEU A 138 0.36 -5.09 -5.87
N GLY A 139 0.20 -5.56 -4.63
CA GLY A 139 -1.10 -5.85 -4.03
C GLY A 139 -2.00 -4.62 -3.88
N VAL A 140 -1.43 -3.47 -3.49
CA VAL A 140 -2.15 -2.19 -3.49
C VAL A 140 -2.56 -1.84 -4.91
N LEU A 141 -1.63 -1.81 -5.87
CA LEU A 141 -1.91 -1.43 -7.25
C LEU A 141 -2.97 -2.33 -7.90
N TRP A 142 -2.90 -3.65 -7.66
CA TRP A 142 -3.89 -4.61 -8.12
C TRP A 142 -5.29 -4.27 -7.59
N ASN A 143 -5.43 -4.05 -6.28
CA ASN A 143 -6.71 -3.69 -5.66
C ASN A 143 -7.22 -2.34 -6.17
N LEU A 144 -6.32 -1.40 -6.46
CA LEU A 144 -6.68 -0.13 -7.08
C LEU A 144 -7.11 -0.28 -8.52
N CYS A 145 -6.92 -1.42 -9.19
CA CYS A 145 -7.16 -1.57 -10.63
C CYS A 145 -8.29 -2.58 -10.93
N ASP A 146 -9.34 -2.64 -10.10
CA ASP A 146 -10.46 -3.59 -10.27
C ASP A 146 -11.57 -3.10 -11.24
N SER A 147 -11.36 -1.97 -11.92
CA SER A 147 -12.30 -1.47 -12.94
C SER A 147 -11.61 -0.63 -14.01
N ASP A 148 -12.23 -0.49 -15.18
CA ASP A 148 -11.73 0.35 -16.29
C ASP A 148 -11.45 1.80 -15.86
N GLU A 149 -12.32 2.36 -15.00
CA GLU A 149 -12.15 3.72 -14.47
C GLU A 149 -10.90 3.81 -13.58
N HIS A 150 -10.65 2.77 -12.78
CA HIS A 150 -9.50 2.79 -11.90
C HIS A 150 -8.17 2.56 -12.64
N TRP A 151 -8.19 1.77 -13.72
CA TRP A 151 -7.03 1.62 -14.61
C TRP A 151 -6.60 2.96 -15.24
N ALA A 152 -7.51 3.92 -15.43
CA ALA A 152 -7.16 5.23 -15.97
C ALA A 152 -6.18 6.00 -15.08
N ALA A 153 -6.30 5.88 -13.75
CA ALA A 153 -5.37 6.50 -12.80
C ALA A 153 -4.00 5.83 -12.82
N PHE A 154 -3.93 4.55 -13.14
CA PHE A 154 -2.66 3.84 -13.31
C PHE A 154 -1.98 4.19 -14.63
N LEU A 155 -2.74 4.25 -15.72
CA LEU A 155 -2.26 4.63 -17.05
C LEU A 155 -1.76 6.08 -17.10
N SER A 156 -2.34 6.99 -16.31
CA SER A 156 -1.93 8.40 -16.27
C SER A 156 -0.52 8.61 -15.72
N GLU A 157 0.05 7.63 -15.00
CA GLU A 157 1.47 7.63 -14.57
C GLU A 157 2.45 7.39 -15.74
N GLY A 158 1.92 7.06 -16.92
CA GLY A 158 2.67 6.97 -18.17
C GLY A 158 3.64 5.79 -18.24
N PRO A 159 4.67 5.85 -19.09
CA PRO A 159 5.64 4.75 -19.24
C PRO A 159 6.40 4.40 -17.96
N SER A 160 6.39 5.31 -16.97
CA SER A 160 7.05 5.09 -15.69
C SER A 160 6.45 3.93 -14.90
N MET A 161 5.12 3.74 -14.98
CA MET A 161 4.46 2.64 -14.28
C MET A 161 4.91 1.29 -14.85
N ALA A 162 4.97 1.17 -16.17
CA ALA A 162 5.38 -0.07 -16.83
C ALA A 162 6.86 -0.36 -16.55
N ALA A 163 7.70 0.68 -16.49
CA ALA A 163 9.10 0.55 -16.15
C ALA A 163 9.31 0.02 -14.72
N VAL A 164 8.50 0.45 -13.75
CA VAL A 164 8.54 -0.06 -12.37
C VAL A 164 8.13 -1.53 -12.35
N LEU A 165 7.00 -1.90 -12.95
CA LEU A 165 6.54 -3.30 -13.03
C LEU A 165 7.61 -4.23 -13.62
N LEU A 166 8.18 -3.85 -14.77
CA LEU A 166 9.24 -4.62 -15.43
C LEU A 166 10.53 -4.68 -14.59
N ALA A 167 10.87 -3.61 -13.88
CA ALA A 167 12.02 -3.61 -12.97
C ALA A 167 11.79 -4.55 -11.78
N THR A 168 10.57 -4.58 -11.22
CA THR A 168 10.20 -5.48 -10.13
C THR A 168 10.41 -6.94 -10.51
N MET A 169 9.96 -7.37 -11.70
CA MET A 169 10.28 -8.72 -12.21
C MET A 169 11.78 -8.98 -12.35
N ARG A 170 12.54 -8.02 -12.90
CA ARG A 170 13.99 -8.15 -13.09
C ARG A 170 14.77 -8.26 -11.78
N HIS A 171 14.32 -7.57 -10.73
CA HIS A 171 14.98 -7.61 -9.42
C HIS A 171 14.63 -8.86 -8.61
N HIS A 172 13.52 -9.53 -8.92
CA HIS A 172 13.03 -10.72 -8.20
C HIS A 172 12.71 -11.88 -9.17
N PRO A 173 13.69 -12.37 -9.97
CA PRO A 173 13.44 -13.34 -11.04
C PRO A 173 12.97 -14.73 -10.56
N ASP A 174 13.22 -15.06 -9.29
CA ASP A 174 12.83 -16.34 -8.70
C ASP A 174 11.49 -16.29 -7.95
N ASP A 175 10.86 -15.10 -7.84
CA ASP A 175 9.60 -14.93 -7.12
C ASP A 175 8.40 -15.03 -8.06
N ARG A 176 7.86 -16.25 -8.18
CA ARG A 176 6.71 -16.53 -9.05
C ARG A 176 5.50 -15.65 -8.78
N ARG A 177 5.26 -15.27 -7.52
CA ARG A 177 4.10 -14.43 -7.19
C ARG A 177 4.26 -13.02 -7.75
N ILE A 178 5.48 -12.50 -7.73
CA ILE A 178 5.81 -11.22 -8.38
C ILE A 178 5.68 -11.35 -9.89
N GLU A 179 6.21 -12.42 -10.48
CA GLU A 179 6.10 -12.67 -11.93
C GLU A 179 4.64 -12.70 -12.38
N GLU A 180 3.79 -13.52 -11.75
CA GLU A 180 2.37 -13.63 -12.03
C GLU A 180 1.65 -12.28 -11.92
N LEU A 181 1.78 -11.59 -10.79
CA LEU A 181 1.12 -10.30 -10.57
C LEU A 181 1.51 -9.26 -11.61
N VAL A 182 2.80 -9.17 -11.94
CA VAL A 182 3.27 -8.20 -12.92
C VAL A 182 2.76 -8.55 -14.31
N VAL A 183 2.83 -9.82 -14.72
CA VAL A 183 2.34 -10.25 -16.03
C VAL A 183 0.84 -9.98 -16.17
N ASP A 184 0.05 -10.30 -15.15
CA ASP A 184 -1.39 -10.05 -15.14
C ASP A 184 -1.69 -8.55 -15.28
N MET A 185 -1.01 -7.69 -14.50
CA MET A 185 -1.19 -6.24 -14.62
C MET A 185 -0.76 -5.69 -15.98
N LEU A 186 0.33 -6.18 -16.56
CA LEU A 186 0.79 -5.78 -17.89
C LEU A 186 -0.17 -6.25 -18.99
N TRP A 187 -0.75 -7.44 -18.82
CA TRP A 187 -1.77 -7.97 -19.71
C TRP A 187 -3.01 -7.07 -19.71
N ASP A 188 -3.51 -6.71 -18.54
CA ASP A 188 -4.73 -5.89 -18.41
C ASP A 188 -4.55 -4.52 -19.05
N ILE A 189 -3.44 -3.81 -18.81
CA ILE A 189 -3.21 -2.50 -19.45
C ILE A 189 -2.98 -2.62 -20.97
N SER A 190 -2.49 -3.77 -21.45
CA SER A 190 -2.27 -4.01 -22.89
C SER A 190 -3.58 -4.11 -23.70
N SER A 191 -4.73 -4.22 -23.02
CA SER A 191 -6.04 -4.13 -23.66
C SER A 191 -6.35 -2.74 -24.24
N THR A 192 -5.58 -1.71 -23.85
CA THR A 192 -5.73 -0.33 -24.32
C THR A 192 -4.56 0.09 -25.21
N GLY A 193 -4.81 0.98 -26.18
CA GLY A 193 -3.74 1.51 -27.03
C GLY A 193 -2.72 2.36 -26.26
N GLU A 194 -3.17 3.04 -25.20
CA GLU A 194 -2.29 3.80 -24.31
C GLU A 194 -1.37 2.89 -23.49
N GLY A 195 -1.91 1.85 -22.85
CA GLY A 195 -1.11 0.89 -22.10
C GLY A 195 -0.11 0.15 -22.98
N GLN A 196 -0.49 -0.23 -24.21
CA GLN A 196 0.46 -0.76 -25.20
C GLN A 196 1.61 0.21 -25.49
N ALA A 197 1.32 1.50 -25.70
CA ALA A 197 2.33 2.51 -25.94
C ALA A 197 3.29 2.66 -24.74
N HIS A 198 2.75 2.66 -23.50
CA HIS A 198 3.54 2.74 -22.28
C HIS A 198 4.47 1.52 -22.11
N ILE A 199 3.96 0.31 -22.34
CA ILE A 199 4.75 -0.94 -22.31
C ILE A 199 5.89 -0.90 -23.34
N LEU A 200 5.59 -0.46 -24.57
CA LEU A 200 6.58 -0.34 -25.64
C LEU A 200 7.66 0.68 -25.28
N SER A 201 7.28 1.86 -24.78
CA SER A 201 8.22 2.88 -24.33
C SER A 201 9.09 2.42 -23.15
N ALA A 202 8.58 1.55 -22.29
CA ALA A 202 9.34 0.96 -21.18
C ALA A 202 10.22 -0.23 -21.61
N GLY A 203 10.17 -0.66 -22.88
CA GLY A 203 10.93 -1.80 -23.40
C GLY A 203 10.41 -3.16 -22.91
N GLY A 204 9.10 -3.28 -22.66
CA GLY A 204 8.51 -4.46 -22.03
C GLY A 204 8.33 -5.70 -22.91
N VAL A 205 8.41 -5.58 -24.25
CA VAL A 205 8.15 -6.71 -25.16
C VAL A 205 9.12 -7.89 -24.94
N PRO A 206 10.46 -7.70 -24.91
CA PRO A 206 11.36 -8.83 -24.70
C PRO A 206 11.22 -9.51 -23.32
N PRO A 207 11.11 -8.77 -22.19
CA PRO A 207 10.86 -9.39 -20.89
C PRO A 207 9.56 -10.19 -20.80
N ILE A 208 8.46 -9.68 -21.36
CA ILE A 208 7.15 -10.37 -21.30
C ILE A 208 7.20 -11.68 -22.10
N LEU A 209 7.84 -11.69 -23.27
CA LEU A 209 7.97 -12.91 -24.09
C LEU A 209 8.83 -14.01 -23.45
N HIS A 210 9.64 -13.70 -22.44
CA HIS A 210 10.47 -14.69 -21.76
C HIS A 210 9.71 -15.49 -20.69
N VAL A 211 8.60 -14.94 -20.19
CA VAL A 211 7.79 -15.50 -19.10
C VAL A 211 6.45 -16.08 -19.57
N MET A 212 6.11 -15.92 -20.86
CA MET A 212 4.99 -16.58 -21.54
C MET A 212 5.41 -17.93 -22.13
#